data_AF-A0A6P8SZL7-F1
#
_entry.id   AF-A0A6P8SZL7-F1
#
_cell.length_a   1.000
_cell.length_b   1.000
_cell.length_c   1.000
_cell.angle_alpha   90.00
_cell.angle_beta   90.00
_cell.angle_gamma   90.00
#
_symmetry.space_group_name_H-M   'P 1'
#
loop_
_entity.id
_entity.type
_entity.pdbx_description
1 polymer ?
#
loop_
_entity_poly.entity_id
_entity_poly.type
_entity_poly.pdbx_seq_one_letter_code
_entity_poly.pdbx_strand_id
1 'polypeptide(L)'
;MEKRSDTTGALPLSSLRLMASPLQLTYSYIWQVIRQRNVKQYAKVEEFVTMVTQTVPDLISFKQTAQLVLGLRARIILDLLQKDGPPDSKAIQTLINKLKVLAKDPEVEKSQTNFMVLVQNLLKNPAEKKRFFQEVFPVQYGTKFDVALQALTAGLVCKLEQVLPVPNLSQLGSMLSAQPSELGACGGFIPDSRDLKTLLLHQQAKGLLGIKATISSSVGNCVLSSLAFRPKPVEPPPPTPPPPLLHHRRHPPKTCRSNNQ
;
A
#
# COMPACT_ATOMS: atom_id res chain seq x y z
N MET A 1 -31.13 21.91 18.16
CA MET A 1 -31.29 21.16 16.90
C MET A 1 -29.91 20.85 16.35
N GLU A 2 -29.46 19.63 16.59
CA GLU A 2 -28.20 19.10 16.07
C GLU A 2 -28.19 19.15 14.54
N LYS A 3 -27.16 19.80 13.99
CA LYS A 3 -26.88 19.77 12.57
C LYS A 3 -26.25 18.41 12.27
N ARG A 4 -27.08 17.43 11.88
CA ARG A 4 -26.63 16.17 11.28
C ARG A 4 -25.64 16.49 10.17
N SER A 5 -24.41 16.02 10.33
CA SER A 5 -23.46 15.91 9.25
C SER A 5 -23.91 14.76 8.35
N ASP A 6 -24.38 15.07 7.15
CA ASP A 6 -24.66 14.09 6.12
C ASP A 6 -23.35 13.41 5.69
N THR A 7 -23.05 12.24 6.26
CA THR A 7 -22.05 11.29 5.76
C THR A 7 -22.62 10.49 4.59
N THR A 8 -23.03 11.18 3.53
CA THR A 8 -23.41 10.54 2.26
C THR A 8 -22.14 10.07 1.52
N GLY A 9 -21.88 8.76 1.52
CA GLY A 9 -21.09 8.10 0.47
C GLY A 9 -19.58 7.88 0.67
N ALA A 10 -19.07 7.79 1.90
CA ALA A 10 -17.67 7.41 2.12
C ALA A 10 -17.45 5.91 1.80
N LEU A 11 -16.53 5.61 0.88
CA LEU A 11 -16.17 4.25 0.52
C LEU A 11 -15.46 3.56 1.70
N PRO A 12 -15.79 2.30 2.06
CA PRO A 12 -15.07 1.57 3.09
C PRO A 12 -13.57 1.49 2.80
N LEU A 13 -12.73 1.49 3.84
CA LEU A 13 -11.26 1.48 3.69
C LEU A 13 -10.79 0.25 2.90
N SER A 14 -11.45 -0.90 3.05
CA SER A 14 -11.15 -2.13 2.32
C SER A 14 -11.33 -1.93 0.80
N SER A 15 -12.46 -1.39 0.37
CA SER A 15 -12.71 -1.04 -1.04
C SER A 15 -11.82 0.11 -1.53
N LEU A 16 -11.47 1.08 -0.68
CA LEU A 16 -10.58 2.19 -1.06
C LEU A 16 -9.16 1.70 -1.38
N ARG A 17 -8.67 0.68 -0.66
CA ARG A 17 -7.37 0.04 -0.94
C ARG A 17 -7.28 -0.61 -2.31
N LEU A 18 -8.41 -0.88 -2.95
CA LEU A 18 -8.44 -1.41 -4.33
C LEU A 18 -8.27 -0.31 -5.38
N MET A 19 -8.49 0.96 -5.01
CA MET A 19 -8.37 2.11 -5.92
C MET A 19 -7.04 2.85 -5.80
N ALA A 20 -6.49 2.90 -4.59
CA ALA A 20 -5.31 3.68 -4.27
C ALA A 20 -4.18 2.75 -3.87
N SER A 21 -2.97 3.05 -4.35
CA SER A 21 -1.78 2.28 -3.95
C SER A 21 -1.52 2.47 -2.45
N PRO A 22 -0.83 1.51 -1.78
CA PRO A 22 -0.41 1.68 -0.39
C PRO A 22 0.38 2.97 -0.14
N LEU A 23 1.17 3.43 -1.13
CA LEU A 23 1.91 4.69 -1.05
C LEU A 23 0.97 5.90 -1.04
N GLN A 24 -0.01 5.96 -1.96
CA GLN A 24 -0.99 7.05 -1.99
C GLN A 24 -1.79 7.14 -0.68
N LEU A 25 -2.17 5.99 -0.10
CA LEU A 25 -2.84 5.96 1.20
C LEU A 25 -1.92 6.47 2.32
N THR A 26 -0.63 6.16 2.27
CA THR A 26 0.37 6.63 3.23
C THR A 26 0.56 8.15 3.15
N TYR A 27 0.70 8.70 1.94
CA TYR A 27 0.82 10.15 1.73
C TYR A 27 -0.44 10.89 2.17
N SER A 28 -1.62 10.33 1.87
CA SER A 28 -2.90 10.85 2.33
C SER A 28 -3.00 10.84 3.86
N TYR A 29 -2.60 9.75 4.52
CA TYR A 29 -2.55 9.68 5.98
C TYR A 29 -1.67 10.78 6.59
N ILE A 30 -0.43 10.92 6.09
CA ILE A 30 0.51 11.95 6.54
C ILE A 30 -0.10 13.35 6.38
N TRP A 31 -0.62 13.63 5.19
CA TRP A 31 -1.25 14.91 4.91
C TRP A 31 -2.44 15.20 5.84
N GLN A 32 -3.33 14.24 6.04
CA GLN A 32 -4.51 14.41 6.90
C GLN A 32 -4.14 14.60 8.37
N VAL A 33 -3.13 13.89 8.88
CA VAL A 33 -2.65 14.05 10.26
C VAL A 33 -2.18 15.49 10.50
N ILE A 34 -1.37 16.05 9.59
CA ILE A 34 -0.85 17.42 9.72
C ILE A 34 -1.95 18.45 9.48
N ARG A 35 -2.81 18.24 8.48
CA ARG A 35 -3.93 19.14 8.18
C ARG A 35 -4.91 19.26 9.33
N GLN A 36 -5.24 18.15 9.99
CA GLN A 36 -6.18 18.09 11.12
C GLN A 36 -5.51 18.39 12.46
N ARG A 37 -4.20 18.67 12.48
CA ARG A 37 -3.42 18.93 13.70
C ARG A 37 -3.53 17.79 14.71
N ASN A 38 -3.59 16.54 14.23
CA ASN A 38 -3.75 15.38 15.08
C ASN A 38 -2.41 15.00 15.74
N VAL A 39 -2.01 15.76 16.76
CA VAL A 39 -0.69 15.64 17.41
C VAL A 39 -0.42 14.23 17.95
N LYS A 40 -1.47 13.48 18.32
CA LYS A 40 -1.36 12.08 18.76
C LYS A 40 -0.71 11.17 17.70
N GLN A 41 -0.78 11.54 16.43
CA GLN A 41 -0.21 10.79 15.31
C GLN A 41 1.09 11.39 14.78
N TYR A 42 1.54 12.55 15.29
CA TYR A 42 2.73 13.23 14.77
C TYR A 42 4.01 12.39 14.94
N ALA A 43 4.08 11.55 15.97
CA ALA A 43 5.22 10.65 16.17
C ALA A 43 5.41 9.70 14.97
N LYS A 44 4.31 9.10 14.46
CA LYS A 44 4.35 8.22 13.30
C LYS A 44 4.74 8.96 12.02
N VAL A 45 4.25 10.19 11.86
CA VAL A 45 4.64 11.04 10.72
C VAL A 45 6.12 11.40 10.80
N GLU A 46 6.62 11.78 11.97
CA GLU A 46 8.04 12.10 12.17
C GLU A 46 8.94 10.89 11.90
N GLU A 47 8.57 9.71 12.37
CA GLU A 47 9.30 8.46 12.07
C GLU A 47 9.37 8.20 10.57
N PHE A 48 8.26 8.36 9.85
CA PHE A 48 8.24 8.23 8.39
C PHE A 48 9.14 9.26 7.71
N VAL A 49 9.02 10.55 8.07
CA VAL A 49 9.83 11.65 7.51
C VAL A 49 11.31 11.39 7.74
N THR A 50 11.69 11.01 8.95
CA THR A 50 13.07 10.70 9.31
C THR A 50 13.58 9.49 8.52
N MET A 51 12.79 8.43 8.38
CA MET A 51 13.17 7.27 7.58
C MET A 51 13.43 7.64 6.12
N VAL A 52 12.48 8.29 5.44
CA VAL A 52 12.62 8.60 4.01
C VAL A 52 13.76 9.58 3.74
N THR A 53 13.98 10.55 4.61
CA THR A 53 15.06 11.55 4.47
C THR A 53 16.43 11.02 4.88
N GLN A 54 16.50 9.95 5.67
CA GLN A 54 17.76 9.23 5.90
C GLN A 54 18.11 8.30 4.73
N THR A 55 17.11 7.65 4.14
CA THR A 55 17.32 6.77 2.97
C THR A 55 17.66 7.57 1.72
N VAL A 56 17.02 8.72 1.51
CA VAL A 56 17.27 9.62 0.37
C VAL A 56 17.49 11.05 0.89
N PRO A 57 18.72 11.40 1.31
CA PRO A 57 19.02 12.71 1.90
C PRO A 57 18.71 13.91 1.01
N ASP A 58 18.78 13.71 -0.31
CA ASP A 58 18.57 14.77 -1.30
C ASP A 58 17.09 14.90 -1.75
N LEU A 59 16.17 14.18 -1.10
CA LEU A 59 14.75 14.21 -1.42
C LEU A 59 14.14 15.62 -1.22
N ILE A 60 14.53 16.27 -0.12
CA ILE A 60 14.26 17.68 0.20
C ILE A 60 15.51 18.26 0.87
N SER A 61 15.64 19.58 0.92
CA SER A 61 16.84 20.20 1.51
C SER A 61 16.98 19.84 2.99
N PHE A 62 18.22 19.73 3.46
CA PHE A 62 18.54 19.48 4.87
C PHE A 62 17.79 20.43 5.82
N LYS A 63 17.72 21.73 5.46
CA LYS A 63 17.00 22.74 6.24
C LYS A 63 15.50 22.44 6.33
N GLN A 64 14.85 22.04 5.23
CA GLN A 64 13.44 21.65 5.23
C GLN A 64 13.19 20.39 6.06
N THR A 65 14.06 19.38 5.93
CA THR A 65 14.01 18.16 6.75
C THR A 65 14.09 18.51 8.24
N ALA A 66 15.07 19.33 8.61
CA ALA A 66 15.25 19.76 9.99
C ALA A 66 14.04 20.55 10.50
N GLN A 67 13.54 21.52 9.72
CA GLN A 67 12.34 22.28 10.07
C GLN A 67 11.12 21.39 10.30
N LEU A 68 10.89 20.40 9.43
CA LEU A 68 9.74 19.50 9.54
C LEU A 68 9.89 18.59 10.77
N VAL A 69 11.02 17.89 10.93
CA VAL A 69 11.25 16.97 12.04
C VAL A 69 11.24 17.71 13.38
N LEU A 70 11.96 18.83 13.49
CA LEU A 70 11.99 19.64 14.72
C LEU A 70 10.62 20.24 15.02
N GLY A 71 9.89 20.71 14.00
CA GLY A 71 8.57 21.28 14.20
C GLY A 71 7.54 20.25 14.69
N LEU A 72 7.56 19.03 14.15
CA LEU A 72 6.73 17.92 14.63
C LEU A 72 7.05 17.57 16.08
N ARG A 73 8.34 17.38 16.40
CA ARG A 73 8.79 17.07 17.77
C ARG A 73 8.46 18.17 18.76
N ALA A 74 8.66 19.43 18.38
CA ALA A 74 8.29 20.57 19.20
C ALA A 74 6.79 20.54 19.54
N ARG A 75 5.93 20.26 18.55
CA ARG A 75 4.49 20.16 18.77
C ARG A 75 4.13 19.00 19.71
N ILE A 76 4.77 17.84 19.58
CA ILE A 76 4.55 16.69 20.47
C ILE A 76 4.96 17.05 21.92
N ILE A 77 6.13 17.66 22.10
CA ILE A 77 6.61 18.08 23.42
C ILE A 77 5.66 19.11 24.05
N LEU A 78 5.22 20.10 23.27
CA LEU A 78 4.29 21.13 23.76
C LEU A 78 2.91 20.55 24.12
N ASP A 79 2.40 19.57 23.37
CA ASP A 79 1.16 18.84 23.71
C ASP A 79 1.30 18.04 25.01
N LEU A 80 2.45 17.38 25.22
CA LEU A 80 2.74 16.68 26.48
C LEU A 80 2.85 17.64 27.66
N LEU A 81 3.45 18.82 27.45
CA LEU A 81 3.52 19.85 28.48
C LEU A 81 2.16 20.46 28.77
N GLN A 82 1.28 20.66 27.79
CA GLN A 82 0.01 21.36 27.99
C GLN A 82 -0.98 20.57 28.86
N LYS A 83 -0.90 19.24 28.91
CA LYS A 83 -1.83 18.39 29.66
C LYS A 83 -1.84 18.71 31.16
N ASP A 84 -3.05 18.66 31.73
CA ASP A 84 -3.26 18.77 33.17
C ASP A 84 -2.75 17.50 33.85
N GLY A 85 -1.67 17.62 34.61
CA GLY A 85 -1.01 16.51 35.30
C GLY A 85 0.52 16.63 35.30
N PRO A 86 1.23 15.75 36.02
CA PRO A 86 2.68 15.68 35.96
C PRO A 86 3.10 15.36 34.51
N PRO A 87 3.99 16.17 33.90
CA PRO A 87 4.46 15.91 32.55
C PRO A 87 5.19 14.57 32.49
N ASP A 88 5.04 13.84 31.37
CA ASP A 88 5.83 12.64 31.12
C ASP A 88 7.28 13.03 30.83
N SER A 89 8.03 13.25 31.91
CA SER A 89 9.42 13.68 31.89
C SER A 89 10.31 12.72 31.10
N LYS A 90 10.00 11.42 31.09
CA LYS A 90 10.78 10.42 30.35
C LYS A 90 10.54 10.52 28.85
N ALA A 91 9.29 10.66 28.41
CA ALA A 91 8.97 10.88 27.01
C ALA A 91 9.55 12.21 26.50
N ILE A 92 9.40 13.28 27.28
CA ILE A 92 9.93 14.60 26.94
C ILE A 92 11.47 14.56 26.84
N GLN A 93 12.17 13.95 27.80
CA GLN A 93 13.63 13.85 27.75
C GLN A 93 14.13 13.02 26.58
N THR A 94 13.41 11.94 26.23
CA THR A 94 13.71 11.13 25.04
C THR A 94 13.61 11.96 23.77
N LEU A 95 12.54 12.76 23.63
CA LEU A 95 12.37 13.65 22.48
C LEU A 95 13.44 14.75 22.43
N ILE A 96 13.80 15.33 23.57
CA ILE A 96 14.91 16.32 23.67
C ILE A 96 16.24 15.71 23.21
N ASN A 97 16.55 14.49 23.64
CA ASN A 97 17.78 13.81 23.23
C ASN A 97 17.81 13.57 21.71
N LYS A 98 16.67 13.21 21.12
CA LYS A 98 16.55 13.06 19.67
C LYS A 98 16.75 14.38 18.92
N LEU A 99 16.42 15.53 19.51
CA LEU A 99 16.67 16.84 18.89
C LEU A 99 18.17 17.03 18.59
N LYS A 100 19.06 16.65 19.52
CA LYS A 100 20.52 16.85 19.43
C LYS A 100 21.19 16.32 18.15
N VAL A 101 20.59 15.33 17.50
CA VAL A 101 21.19 14.61 16.37
C VAL A 101 21.02 15.36 15.03
N LEU A 102 20.14 16.36 14.96
CA LEU A 102 19.74 16.98 13.68
C LEU A 102 20.51 18.24 13.28
N ALA A 103 21.47 18.72 14.08
CA ALA A 103 22.12 20.00 13.83
C ALA A 103 23.41 19.85 13.00
N LYS A 104 23.33 20.21 11.71
CA LYS A 104 24.51 20.50 10.85
C LYS A 104 24.51 21.94 10.32
N ASP A 105 23.43 22.67 10.58
CA ASP A 105 23.22 24.05 10.15
C ASP A 105 23.13 24.95 11.40
N PRO A 106 23.83 26.10 11.41
CA PRO A 106 23.94 26.94 12.60
C PRO A 106 22.60 27.59 13.02
N GLU A 107 21.70 27.87 12.07
CA GLU A 107 20.39 28.44 12.36
C GLU A 107 19.47 27.39 12.98
N VAL A 108 19.53 26.16 12.45
CA VAL A 108 18.84 24.99 13.01
C VAL A 108 19.33 24.69 14.42
N GLU A 109 20.65 24.66 14.63
CA GLU A 109 21.26 24.39 15.94
C GLU A 109 20.86 25.42 16.99
N LYS A 110 20.89 26.71 16.62
CA LYS A 110 20.44 27.81 17.48
C LYS A 110 18.97 27.66 17.86
N SER A 111 18.11 27.40 16.89
CA SER A 111 16.66 27.24 17.12
C SER A 111 16.37 26.05 18.04
N GLN A 112 17.08 24.94 17.82
CA GLN A 112 16.98 23.74 18.63
C GLN A 112 17.43 23.98 20.07
N THR A 113 18.55 24.67 20.27
CA THR A 113 19.07 25.01 21.60
C THR A 113 18.12 25.92 22.36
N ASN A 114 17.61 26.96 21.70
CA ASN A 114 16.62 27.86 22.28
C ASN A 114 15.35 27.10 22.69
N PHE A 115 14.88 26.16 21.86
CA PHE A 115 13.72 25.35 22.19
C PHE A 115 13.98 24.41 23.37
N MET A 116 15.16 23.79 23.46
CA MET A 116 15.53 22.97 24.62
C MET A 116 15.53 23.80 25.92
N VAL A 117 16.09 25.01 25.89
CA VAL A 117 16.06 25.93 27.04
C VAL A 117 14.63 26.30 27.43
N LEU A 118 13.78 26.62 26.45
CA LEU A 118 12.36 26.89 26.67
C LEU A 118 11.68 25.71 27.38
N VAL A 119 11.83 24.49 26.85
CA VAL A 119 11.20 23.30 27.44
C VAL A 119 11.65 23.08 28.89
N GLN A 120 12.95 23.26 29.17
CA GLN A 120 13.48 23.16 30.53
C GLN A 120 12.91 24.22 31.47
N ASN A 121 12.70 25.45 30.99
CA ASN A 121 12.06 26.51 31.77
C ASN A 121 10.59 26.17 32.08
N LEU A 122 9.83 25.71 31.07
CA LEU A 122 8.42 25.34 31.21
C LEU A 122 8.22 24.14 32.16
N LEU A 123 9.18 23.21 32.22
CA LEU A 123 9.15 22.09 33.16
C LEU A 123 9.42 22.52 34.61
N LYS A 124 10.29 23.52 34.82
CA LYS A 124 10.71 23.97 36.15
C LYS A 124 9.79 25.02 36.77
N ASN A 125 9.11 25.81 35.94
CA ASN A 125 8.34 26.96 36.40
C ASN A 125 6.86 26.88 35.94
N PRO A 126 5.93 26.46 36.82
CA PRO A 126 4.51 26.35 36.49
C PRO A 126 3.84 27.68 36.12
N ALA A 127 4.27 28.80 36.70
CA ALA A 127 3.71 30.12 36.39
C ALA A 127 4.10 30.56 34.97
N GLU A 128 5.37 30.39 34.61
CA GLU A 128 5.87 30.62 33.25
C GLU A 128 5.21 29.67 32.24
N LYS A 129 5.02 28.40 32.60
CA LYS A 129 4.28 27.44 31.78
C LYS A 129 2.87 27.95 31.47
N LYS A 130 2.13 28.41 32.48
CA LYS A 130 0.78 28.96 32.31
C LYS A 130 0.79 30.19 31.39
N ARG A 131 1.69 31.15 31.65
CA ARG A 131 1.85 32.34 30.81
C ARG A 131 2.19 31.98 29.36
N PHE A 132 3.12 31.06 29.15
CA PHE A 132 3.55 30.62 27.82
C PHE A 132 2.38 30.08 27.00
N PHE A 133 1.56 29.17 27.56
CA PHE A 133 0.44 28.58 26.82
C PHE A 133 -0.69 29.58 26.56
N GLN A 134 -0.83 30.62 27.38
CA GLN A 134 -1.84 31.65 27.21
C GLN A 134 -1.42 32.74 26.21
N GLU A 135 -0.18 33.21 26.28
CA GLU A 135 0.25 34.42 25.56
C GLU A 135 1.21 34.11 24.39
N VAL A 136 2.15 33.17 24.60
CA VAL A 136 3.26 32.95 23.65
C VAL A 136 2.92 31.85 22.64
N PHE A 137 2.35 30.74 23.11
CA PHE A 137 2.04 29.56 22.29
C PHE A 137 1.08 29.88 21.12
N PRO A 138 -0.04 30.61 21.31
CA PRO A 138 -0.95 30.92 20.20
C PRO A 138 -0.30 31.80 19.13
N VAL A 139 0.71 32.58 19.49
CA VAL A 139 1.40 33.51 18.58
C VAL A 139 2.54 32.80 17.85
N GLN A 140 3.44 32.14 18.59
CA GLN A 140 4.67 31.54 18.04
C GLN A 140 4.43 30.15 17.44
N TYR A 141 3.53 29.38 18.05
CA TYR A 141 3.17 28.02 17.66
C TYR A 141 1.71 27.94 17.20
N GLY A 142 1.10 29.05 16.80
CA GLY A 142 -0.27 29.04 16.29
C GLY A 142 -0.37 28.69 14.81
N THR A 143 -1.32 29.34 14.13
CA THR A 143 -1.65 29.08 12.72
C THR A 143 -0.45 29.20 11.78
N LYS A 144 0.44 30.18 11.98
CA LYS A 144 1.62 30.35 11.10
C LYS A 144 2.55 29.14 11.14
N PHE A 145 2.77 28.58 12.32
CA PHE A 145 3.56 27.37 12.50
C PHE A 145 2.88 26.16 11.84
N ASP A 146 1.57 26.02 12.01
CA ASP A 146 0.81 24.92 11.40
C ASP A 146 0.83 24.98 9.87
N VAL A 147 0.68 26.17 9.29
CA VAL A 147 0.77 26.37 7.84
C VAL A 147 2.17 26.05 7.32
N ALA A 148 3.22 26.41 8.06
CA ALA A 148 4.59 26.03 7.70
C ALA A 148 4.79 24.52 7.72
N LEU A 149 4.30 23.82 8.74
CA LEU A 149 4.32 22.35 8.79
C LEU A 149 3.57 21.72 7.62
N GLN A 150 2.39 22.25 7.27
CA GLN A 150 1.62 21.80 6.12
C GLN A 150 2.42 22.00 4.82
N ALA A 151 3.00 23.17 4.60
CA ALA A 151 3.78 23.46 3.40
C ALA A 151 5.01 22.53 3.27
N LEU A 152 5.75 22.30 4.35
CA LEU A 152 6.88 21.36 4.38
C LEU A 152 6.43 19.92 4.08
N THR A 153 5.32 19.48 4.68
CA THR A 153 4.75 18.15 4.46
C THR A 153 4.30 17.98 3.01
N ALA A 154 3.62 18.98 2.44
CA ALA A 154 3.21 18.97 1.04
C ALA A 154 4.42 18.89 0.11
N GLY A 155 5.47 19.68 0.37
CA GLY A 155 6.71 19.65 -0.40
C GLY A 155 7.37 18.27 -0.39
N LEU A 156 7.42 17.61 0.76
CA LEU A 156 7.93 16.24 0.88
C LEU A 156 7.07 15.24 0.09
N VAL A 157 5.74 15.29 0.25
CA VAL A 157 4.82 14.39 -0.46
C VAL A 157 4.96 14.54 -1.98
N CYS A 158 4.99 15.78 -2.50
CA CYS A 158 5.19 16.02 -3.92
C CYS A 158 6.52 15.43 -4.43
N LYS A 159 7.59 15.49 -3.64
CA LYS A 159 8.87 14.87 -3.99
C LYS A 159 8.81 13.36 -3.97
N LEU A 160 8.11 12.77 -3.01
CA LEU A 160 7.90 11.32 -2.96
C LEU A 160 7.07 10.82 -4.15
N GLU A 161 6.02 11.53 -4.55
CA GLU A 161 5.22 11.18 -5.74
C GLU A 161 6.04 11.24 -7.04
N GLN A 162 7.03 12.14 -7.12
CA GLN A 162 7.95 12.21 -8.26
C GLN A 162 8.93 11.03 -8.31
N VAL A 163 9.43 10.60 -7.15
CA VAL A 163 10.42 9.50 -7.05
C VAL A 163 9.75 8.13 -7.12
N LEU A 164 8.50 8.02 -6.67
CA LEU A 164 7.71 6.79 -6.62
C LEU A 164 6.40 6.93 -7.40
N PRO A 165 6.47 7.13 -8.74
CA PRO A 165 5.28 7.25 -9.56
C PRO A 165 4.50 5.94 -9.59
N VAL A 166 3.17 6.02 -9.71
CA VAL A 166 2.33 4.83 -9.90
C VAL A 166 2.56 4.28 -11.32
N PRO A 167 3.09 3.05 -11.47
CA PRO A 167 3.35 2.49 -12.78
C PRO A 167 2.05 2.10 -13.49
N ASN A 168 1.98 2.33 -14.80
CA ASN A 168 0.90 1.81 -15.63
C ASN A 168 1.06 0.30 -15.91
N LEU A 169 0.07 -0.32 -16.56
CA LEU A 169 0.09 -1.76 -16.81
C LEU A 169 1.31 -2.23 -17.61
N SER A 170 1.76 -1.45 -18.60
CA SER A 170 2.94 -1.79 -19.40
C SER A 170 4.21 -1.73 -18.57
N GLN A 171 4.34 -0.70 -17.73
CA GLN A 171 5.49 -0.54 -16.82
C GLN A 171 5.52 -1.66 -15.79
N LEU A 172 4.38 -1.97 -15.16
CA LEU A 172 4.24 -3.10 -14.24
C LEU A 172 4.61 -4.42 -14.89
N GLY A 173 4.11 -4.68 -16.12
CA GLY A 173 4.44 -5.89 -16.86
C GLY A 173 5.94 -6.06 -17.11
N SER A 174 6.68 -4.96 -17.29
CA SER A 174 8.15 -5.01 -17.44
C SER A 174 8.92 -5.18 -16.13
N MET A 175 8.32 -4.79 -14.99
CA MET A 175 8.91 -4.93 -13.66
C MET A 175 8.68 -6.32 -13.06
N LEU A 176 7.59 -6.98 -13.44
CA LEU A 176 7.25 -8.32 -12.98
C LEU A 176 8.09 -9.36 -13.71
N SER A 177 8.69 -10.27 -12.93
CA SER A 177 9.35 -11.46 -13.46
C SER A 177 8.34 -12.37 -14.14
N ALA A 178 8.70 -12.95 -15.28
CA ALA A 178 7.88 -13.96 -15.96
C ALA A 178 7.93 -15.34 -15.28
N GLN A 179 8.58 -15.46 -14.10
CA GLN A 179 8.67 -16.72 -13.38
C GLN A 179 7.30 -17.17 -12.86
N PRO A 180 6.90 -18.45 -13.08
CA PRO A 180 5.60 -18.95 -12.66
C PRO A 180 5.30 -18.80 -11.16
N SER A 181 6.32 -18.87 -10.30
CA SER A 181 6.22 -18.65 -8.86
C SER A 181 5.82 -17.22 -8.50
N GLU A 182 6.42 -16.22 -9.16
CA GLU A 182 6.14 -14.80 -8.93
C GLU A 182 4.78 -14.40 -9.53
N LEU A 183 4.43 -14.93 -10.71
CA LEU A 183 3.10 -14.76 -11.30
C LEU A 183 2.00 -15.43 -10.46
N GLY A 184 2.28 -16.62 -9.90
CA GLY A 184 1.39 -17.32 -8.99
C GLY A 184 1.13 -16.51 -7.72
N ALA A 185 2.17 -15.89 -7.15
CA ALA A 185 2.03 -14.97 -6.02
C ALA A 185 1.15 -13.75 -6.36
N CYS A 186 1.18 -13.27 -7.60
CA CYS A 186 0.31 -12.17 -8.04
C CYS A 186 -1.18 -12.53 -7.98
N GLY A 187 -1.53 -13.81 -8.17
CA GLY A 187 -2.90 -14.30 -7.99
C GLY A 187 -3.46 -14.06 -6.58
N GLY A 188 -2.58 -13.96 -5.57
CA GLY A 188 -2.95 -13.62 -4.20
C GLY A 188 -3.43 -12.18 -4.00
N PHE A 189 -3.23 -11.29 -4.98
CA PHE A 189 -3.74 -9.90 -4.92
C PHE A 189 -5.18 -9.76 -5.42
N ILE A 190 -5.81 -10.84 -5.90
CA ILE A 190 -7.23 -10.82 -6.24
C ILE A 190 -8.02 -10.45 -4.97
N PRO A 191 -8.78 -9.34 -4.99
CA PRO A 191 -9.41 -8.84 -3.79
C PRO A 191 -10.64 -9.66 -3.37
N ASP A 192 -11.07 -9.47 -2.11
CA ASP A 192 -12.33 -10.04 -1.63
C ASP A 192 -13.49 -9.59 -2.52
N SER A 193 -14.36 -10.55 -2.87
CA SER A 193 -15.48 -10.32 -3.79
C SER A 193 -16.43 -9.21 -3.31
N ARG A 194 -16.61 -9.04 -2.00
CA ARG A 194 -17.50 -8.01 -1.44
C ARG A 194 -16.88 -6.63 -1.56
N ASP A 195 -15.58 -6.52 -1.29
CA ASP A 195 -14.85 -5.25 -1.40
C ASP A 195 -14.82 -4.76 -2.85
N LEU A 196 -14.54 -5.67 -3.80
CA LEU A 196 -14.56 -5.37 -5.22
C LEU A 196 -15.97 -5.02 -5.71
N LYS A 197 -17.00 -5.79 -5.32
CA LYS A 197 -18.40 -5.50 -5.66
C LYS A 197 -18.83 -4.12 -5.15
N THR A 198 -18.48 -3.79 -3.91
CA THR A 198 -18.78 -2.48 -3.31
C THR A 198 -18.14 -1.36 -4.10
N LEU A 199 -16.86 -1.52 -4.47
CA LEU A 199 -16.17 -0.55 -5.30
C LEU A 199 -16.84 -0.40 -6.68
N LEU A 200 -17.14 -1.49 -7.38
CA LEU A 200 -17.74 -1.45 -8.71
C LEU A 200 -19.12 -0.77 -8.71
N LEU A 201 -19.98 -1.09 -7.74
CA LEU A 201 -21.29 -0.45 -7.58
C LEU A 201 -21.15 1.05 -7.26
N HIS A 202 -20.15 1.43 -6.46
CA HIS A 202 -19.84 2.84 -6.19
C HIS A 202 -19.41 3.59 -7.46
N GLN A 203 -18.58 2.99 -8.30
CA GLN A 203 -18.18 3.60 -9.59
C GLN A 203 -19.33 3.65 -10.59
N GLN A 204 -20.20 2.63 -10.59
CA GLN A 204 -21.41 2.61 -11.41
C GLN A 204 -22.35 3.76 -11.04
N ALA A 205 -22.59 3.97 -9.74
CA ALA A 205 -23.42 5.07 -9.25
C ALA A 205 -22.86 6.45 -9.63
N LYS A 206 -21.53 6.57 -9.83
CA LYS A 206 -20.86 7.78 -10.32
C LYS A 206 -20.91 7.97 -11.84
N GLY A 207 -21.51 7.04 -12.60
CA GLY A 207 -21.63 7.12 -14.06
C GLY A 207 -20.35 6.81 -14.85
N LEU A 208 -19.28 6.34 -14.19
CA LEU A 208 -17.98 6.11 -14.82
C LEU A 208 -17.93 4.90 -15.77
N LEU A 209 -18.90 3.99 -15.67
CA LEU A 209 -19.01 2.82 -16.55
C LEU A 209 -19.69 3.14 -17.90
N GLY A 210 -20.13 4.39 -18.13
CA GLY A 210 -20.76 4.82 -19.38
C GLY A 210 -19.80 5.08 -20.54
N ILE A 211 -18.48 5.05 -20.31
CA ILE A 211 -17.47 5.29 -21.34
C ILE A 211 -17.29 4.01 -22.17
N LYS A 212 -17.85 3.99 -23.39
CA LYS A 212 -17.73 2.89 -24.37
C LYS A 212 -16.30 2.73 -24.92
N ALA A 213 -15.33 2.39 -24.08
CA ALA A 213 -14.12 1.72 -24.58
C ALA A 213 -14.52 0.28 -24.91
N THR A 214 -15.05 0.05 -26.11
CA THR A 214 -15.51 -1.28 -26.52
C THR A 214 -14.40 -1.98 -27.26
N ILE A 215 -13.87 -3.05 -26.68
CA ILE A 215 -13.23 -4.11 -27.46
C ILE A 215 -14.28 -4.54 -28.51
N SER A 216 -13.92 -4.56 -29.79
CA SER A 216 -14.84 -4.98 -30.85
C SER A 216 -15.41 -6.36 -30.48
N SER A 217 -16.74 -6.52 -30.55
CA SER A 217 -17.41 -7.79 -30.26
C SER A 217 -16.85 -8.96 -31.08
N SER A 218 -16.25 -8.67 -32.23
CA SER A 218 -15.60 -9.65 -33.09
C SER A 218 -14.35 -10.32 -32.50
N VAL A 219 -13.63 -9.67 -31.57
CA VAL A 219 -12.37 -10.19 -31.00
C VAL A 219 -12.62 -11.40 -30.10
N GLY A 220 -13.78 -11.46 -29.43
CA GLY A 220 -14.14 -12.57 -28.55
C GLY A 220 -14.70 -13.81 -29.26
N ASN A 221 -15.07 -13.70 -30.54
CA ASN A 221 -15.73 -14.78 -31.27
C ASN A 221 -14.87 -16.03 -31.41
N CYS A 222 -13.54 -15.88 -31.54
CA CYS A 222 -12.64 -17.02 -31.63
C CYS A 222 -12.66 -17.90 -30.36
N VAL A 223 -12.86 -17.30 -29.19
CA VAL A 223 -12.98 -18.02 -27.91
C VAL A 223 -14.21 -18.91 -27.94
N LEU A 224 -15.38 -18.35 -28.29
CA LEU A 224 -16.63 -19.11 -28.35
C LEU A 224 -16.60 -20.19 -29.43
N SER A 225 -16.10 -19.87 -30.63
CA SER A 225 -15.98 -20.84 -31.72
C SER A 225 -15.06 -22.02 -31.35
N SER A 226 -13.97 -21.76 -30.63
CA SER A 226 -13.06 -22.81 -30.15
C SER A 226 -13.71 -23.69 -29.09
N LEU A 227 -14.44 -23.10 -28.13
CA LEU A 227 -15.19 -23.85 -27.10
C LEU A 227 -16.35 -24.67 -27.69
N ALA A 228 -16.92 -24.22 -28.82
CA ALA A 228 -17.95 -24.93 -29.55
C ALA A 228 -17.42 -26.12 -30.38
N PHE A 229 -16.10 -26.29 -30.48
CA PHE A 229 -15.50 -27.38 -31.23
C PHE A 229 -15.86 -28.74 -30.63
N ARG A 230 -16.33 -29.66 -31.47
CA ARG A 230 -16.56 -31.06 -31.11
C ARG A 230 -15.61 -31.95 -31.91
N PRO A 231 -14.70 -32.70 -31.25
CA PRO A 231 -13.87 -33.66 -31.96
C PRO A 231 -14.73 -34.77 -32.57
N LYS A 232 -14.39 -35.19 -33.80
CA LYS A 232 -15.03 -36.36 -34.41
C LYS A 232 -14.60 -37.62 -33.65
N PRO A 233 -15.50 -38.58 -33.41
CA PRO A 233 -15.12 -39.87 -32.84
C PRO A 233 -14.05 -40.52 -33.69
N VAL A 234 -12.94 -40.92 -33.07
CA VAL A 234 -11.93 -41.76 -33.71
C VAL A 234 -12.57 -43.12 -33.91
N GLU A 235 -12.73 -43.54 -35.17
CA GLU A 235 -13.22 -44.88 -35.50
C GLU A 235 -12.24 -45.91 -34.93
N PRO A 236 -12.71 -46.93 -34.17
CA PRO A 236 -11.80 -47.91 -33.58
C PRO A 236 -11.02 -48.62 -34.69
N PRO A 237 -9.71 -48.89 -34.50
CA PRO A 237 -8.93 -49.60 -35.49
C PRO A 237 -9.61 -50.94 -35.80
N PRO A 238 -9.65 -51.37 -37.08
CA PRO A 238 -10.33 -52.59 -37.47
C PRO A 238 -9.78 -53.78 -36.66
N PRO A 239 -10.64 -54.72 -36.25
CA PRO A 239 -10.21 -55.87 -35.44
C PRO A 239 -9.10 -56.61 -36.16
N THR A 240 -7.99 -56.86 -35.46
CA THR A 240 -6.88 -57.65 -35.97
C THR A 240 -7.39 -59.03 -36.40
N PRO A 241 -7.02 -59.52 -37.60
CA PRO A 241 -7.51 -60.81 -38.08
C PRO A 241 -7.07 -61.93 -37.13
N PRO A 242 -7.93 -62.94 -36.89
CA PRO A 242 -7.62 -64.03 -35.98
C PRO A 242 -6.38 -64.82 -36.48
N PRO A 243 -5.52 -65.30 -35.58
CA PRO A 243 -4.34 -66.07 -35.97
C PRO A 243 -4.75 -67.35 -36.70
N PRO A 244 -3.98 -67.80 -37.71
CA PRO A 244 -4.36 -68.94 -38.54
C PRO A 244 -4.50 -70.21 -37.69
N LEU A 245 -5.61 -70.93 -37.90
CA LEU A 245 -5.89 -72.21 -37.27
C LEU A 245 -4.78 -73.21 -37.62
N LEU A 246 -4.02 -73.64 -36.63
CA LEU A 246 -3.09 -74.76 -36.76
C LEU A 246 -3.89 -76.03 -37.07
N HIS A 247 -3.93 -76.42 -38.35
CA HIS A 247 -4.43 -77.72 -38.77
C HIS A 247 -3.63 -78.82 -38.05
N HIS A 248 -4.28 -79.48 -37.09
CA HIS A 248 -3.79 -80.74 -36.55
C HIS A 248 -3.64 -81.75 -37.70
N ARG A 249 -2.40 -82.10 -38.05
CA ARG A 249 -2.10 -83.26 -38.90
C ARG A 249 -2.70 -84.50 -38.22
N ARG A 250 -3.77 -85.05 -38.80
CA ARG A 250 -4.22 -86.41 -38.47
C ARG A 250 -3.16 -87.39 -38.97
N HIS A 251 -2.60 -88.18 -38.06
CA HIS A 251 -1.81 -89.36 -38.38
C HIS A 251 -2.66 -90.40 -39.13
N PRO A 252 -2.10 -91.12 -40.13
CA PRO A 252 -2.83 -92.15 -40.85
C PRO A 252 -3.01 -93.42 -40.01
N PRO A 253 -4.10 -94.19 -40.23
CA PRO A 253 -4.42 -95.37 -39.43
C PRO A 253 -3.54 -96.57 -39.80
N LYS A 254 -3.17 -97.36 -38.77
CA LYS A 254 -2.48 -98.64 -38.89
C LYS A 254 -3.43 -99.70 -39.45
N THR A 255 -3.08 -100.32 -40.59
CA THR A 255 -3.73 -101.53 -41.09
C THR A 255 -2.92 -102.76 -40.66
N CYS A 256 -3.48 -103.57 -39.77
CA CYS A 256 -3.11 -104.97 -39.61
C CYS A 256 -3.92 -105.80 -40.60
N ARG A 257 -3.26 -106.63 -41.40
CA ARG A 257 -3.86 -107.82 -42.03
C ARG A 257 -2.86 -108.97 -41.92
N SER A 258 -3.30 -110.05 -41.28
CA SER A 258 -2.58 -111.32 -41.16
C SER A 258 -2.61 -112.14 -42.46
N ASN A 259 -1.50 -112.84 -42.69
CA ASN A 259 -1.27 -114.17 -43.30
C ASN A 259 -2.31 -114.82 -44.23
N ASN A 260 -1.83 -115.38 -45.36
CA ASN A 260 -1.62 -116.84 -45.47
C ASN A 260 -0.91 -117.24 -46.77
N GLN A 261 -0.09 -118.30 -46.64
CA GLN A 261 0.59 -119.14 -47.63
C GLN A 261 1.95 -118.70 -48.17
#